data_AF-A0A434GGH2-F1
#
_entry.id   AF-A0A434GGH2-F1
#
_cell.length_a   1.000
_cell.length_b   1.000
_cell.length_c   1.000
_cell.angle_alpha   90.00
_cell.angle_beta   90.00
_cell.angle_gamma   90.00
#
_symmetry.space_group_name_H-M   'P 1'
#
loop_
_entity.id
_entity.type
_entity.pdbx_description
1 polymer ?
#
loop_
_entity_poly.entity_id
_entity_poly.type
_entity_poly.pdbx_seq_one_letter_code
_entity_poly.pdbx_strand_id
1 'polypeptide(L)' 'MNVSRQQSTASDDAERATGPVPERGPRARTKRLMLETATRLMQAGVTPSVSEVAEAAEVSRATAYRY' A
#
# COMPACT_ATOMS: atom_id res chain seq x y z
N MET A 1 13.14 -6.32 36.01
CA MET A 1 13.78 -6.59 34.72
C MET A 1 12.85 -6.14 33.61
N ASN A 2 13.29 -5.19 32.81
CA ASN A 2 12.50 -4.40 31.89
C ASN A 2 12.61 -5.05 30.51
N VAL A 3 11.49 -5.41 29.88
CA VAL A 3 11.49 -5.67 28.42
C VAL A 3 10.37 -4.87 27.80
N SER A 4 10.71 -3.60 27.57
CA SER A 4 10.13 -2.77 26.55
C SER A 4 10.43 -3.40 25.19
N ARG A 5 9.39 -3.83 24.45
CA ARG A 5 9.44 -3.86 23.00
C ARG A 5 8.04 -3.60 22.45
N GLN A 6 7.80 -2.31 22.31
CA GLN A 6 6.82 -1.66 21.46
C GLN A 6 6.41 -2.52 20.25
N GLN A 7 5.19 -3.04 20.30
CA GLN A 7 4.53 -3.69 19.18
C GLN A 7 3.09 -3.22 19.18
N SER A 8 2.86 -1.95 18.84
CA SER A 8 1.54 -1.37 18.56
C SER A 8 1.72 0.03 17.95
N THR A 9 2.39 0.10 16.80
CA THR A 9 2.20 1.20 15.83
C THR A 9 1.66 0.59 14.54
N ALA A 10 0.60 -0.20 14.69
CA ALA A 10 -0.29 -0.51 13.58
C ALA A 10 -1.41 0.53 13.65
N SER A 11 -1.54 1.34 12.59
CA SER A 11 -2.78 2.03 12.14
C SER A 11 -2.73 3.56 11.96
N ASP A 12 -1.64 4.28 12.26
CA ASP A 12 -1.71 5.76 12.24
C ASP A 12 -1.32 6.46 10.91
N ASP A 13 -0.78 5.74 9.91
CA ASP A 13 -0.28 6.37 8.67
C ASP A 13 -1.10 6.03 7.40
N ALA A 14 -2.29 5.44 7.56
CA ALA A 14 -3.19 5.15 6.41
C ALA A 14 -4.08 6.36 6.02
N GLU A 15 -4.17 7.39 6.87
CA GLU A 15 -5.21 8.43 6.79
C GLU A 15 -4.68 9.82 6.36
N ARG A 16 -3.84 9.87 5.34
CA ARG A 16 -3.69 11.10 4.52
C ARG A 16 -3.81 10.77 3.04
N ALA A 17 -4.96 10.21 2.67
CA ALA A 17 -5.36 10.08 1.28
C ALA A 17 -5.65 11.48 0.68
N THR A 18 -4.59 12.19 0.30
CA THR A 18 -4.67 13.23 -0.74
C THR A 18 -5.13 12.53 -2.01
N GLY A 19 -6.43 12.63 -2.31
CA GLY A 19 -7.05 12.00 -3.47
C GLY A 19 -6.32 12.38 -4.76
N PRO A 20 -5.72 11.43 -5.50
CA PRO A 20 -4.94 11.81 -6.67
C PRO A 20 -5.88 12.19 -7.81
N VAL A 21 -5.60 13.35 -8.40
CA VAL A 21 -6.14 13.82 -9.67
C VAL A 21 -6.07 12.66 -10.68
N PRO A 22 -7.11 12.40 -11.49
CA PRO A 22 -7.09 11.31 -12.46
C PRO A 22 -6.04 11.59 -13.55
N GLU A 23 -4.79 11.19 -13.30
CA GLU A 23 -3.69 11.29 -14.25
C GLU A 23 -3.91 10.30 -15.39
N ARG A 24 -4.54 10.72 -16.48
CA ARG A 24 -4.68 9.90 -17.69
C ARG A 24 -3.29 9.61 -18.27
N GLY A 25 -2.84 8.36 -18.23
CA GLY A 25 -1.54 7.94 -18.77
C GLY A 25 -0.98 6.64 -18.14
N PRO A 26 0.28 6.27 -18.46
CA PRO A 26 0.95 5.11 -17.86
C PRO A 26 0.95 5.10 -16.33
N ARG A 27 1.00 6.28 -15.69
CA ARG A 27 0.90 6.45 -14.23
C ARG A 27 -0.41 5.93 -13.65
N ALA A 28 -1.55 6.22 -14.27
CA ALA A 28 -2.83 5.68 -13.83
C ALA A 28 -2.90 4.16 -13.94
N ARG A 29 -2.22 3.54 -14.90
CA ARG A 29 -2.20 2.08 -15.02
C ARG A 29 -1.52 1.45 -13.80
N THR A 30 -0.36 1.96 -13.41
CA THR A 30 0.36 1.47 -12.23
C THR A 30 -0.44 1.69 -10.95
N LYS A 31 -1.01 2.90 -10.77
CA LYS A 31 -1.86 3.18 -9.61
C LYS A 31 -3.07 2.25 -9.54
N ARG A 32 -3.75 2.04 -10.66
CA ARG A 32 -4.90 1.12 -10.75
C ARG A 32 -4.50 -0.31 -10.40
N LEU A 33 -3.38 -0.79 -10.95
CA LEU A 33 -2.86 -2.13 -10.66
C LEU A 33 -2.59 -2.32 -9.16
N MET A 34 -1.95 -1.34 -8.50
CA MET A 34 -1.69 -1.37 -7.06
C MET A 34 -2.99 -1.45 -6.25
N LEU A 35 -4.00 -0.64 -6.60
CA LEU A 35 -5.30 -0.64 -5.91
C LEU A 35 -6.08 -1.95 -6.10
N GLU A 36 -6.10 -2.49 -7.32
CA GLU A 36 -6.75 -3.77 -7.63
C GLU A 36 -6.08 -4.92 -6.85
N THR A 37 -4.74 -4.91 -6.77
CA THR A 37 -3.96 -5.90 -6.02
C THR A 37 -4.22 -5.81 -4.51
N ALA A 38 -4.18 -4.60 -3.94
CA ALA A 38 -4.50 -4.37 -2.54
C ALA A 38 -5.92 -4.84 -2.19
N THR A 39 -6.89 -4.51 -3.04
CA THR A 39 -8.29 -4.94 -2.89
C THR A 39 -8.40 -6.46 -2.85
N ARG A 40 -7.70 -7.16 -3.75
CA ARG A 40 -7.69 -8.63 -3.80
C ARG A 40 -7.09 -9.24 -2.52
N LEU A 41 -6.01 -8.68 -2.01
CA LEU A 41 -5.38 -9.14 -0.76
C LEU A 41 -6.29 -8.91 0.45
N MET A 42 -6.97 -7.76 0.51
CA MET A 42 -7.98 -7.47 1.54
C MET A 42 -9.17 -8.42 1.47
N GLN A 43 -9.65 -8.74 0.27
CA GLN A 43 -10.71 -9.74 0.07
C GLN A 43 -10.28 -11.16 0.48
N ALA A 44 -8.97 -11.46 0.41
CA ALA A 44 -8.40 -12.69 0.95
C ALA A 44 -8.23 -12.68 2.48
N GLY A 45 -8.65 -11.61 3.16
CA GLY A 45 -8.58 -11.46 4.62
C GLY A 45 -7.22 -11.01 5.14
N VAL A 46 -6.33 -10.54 4.27
CA VAL A 46 -5.02 -9.99 4.65
C VAL A 46 -5.14 -8.47 4.81
N THR A 47 -4.42 -7.88 5.74
CA THR A 47 -4.21 -6.43 5.81
C THR A 47 -2.85 -6.11 5.20
N PRO A 48 -2.74 -5.94 3.86
CA PRO A 48 -1.45 -5.83 3.20
C PRO A 48 -0.79 -4.47 3.46
N SER A 49 0.51 -4.47 3.62
CA SER A 49 1.36 -3.27 3.59
C SER A 49 1.66 -2.83 2.15
N VAL A 50 2.10 -1.58 1.97
CA VAL A 50 2.48 -1.05 0.64
C VAL A 50 3.56 -1.90 -0.03
N SER A 51 4.51 -2.45 0.74
CA SER A 51 5.56 -3.32 0.19
C SER A 51 5.01 -4.66 -0.28
N GLU A 52 4.07 -5.26 0.46
CA GLU A 52 3.42 -6.52 0.06
C GLU A 52 2.55 -6.34 -1.18
N VAL A 53 1.83 -5.22 -1.29
CA VAL A 53 1.08 -4.87 -2.51
C VAL A 53 2.04 -4.71 -3.70
N ALA A 54 3.19 -4.07 -3.51
CA ALA A 54 4.18 -3.86 -4.56
C ALA A 54 4.77 -5.18 -5.08
N GLU A 55 5.12 -6.09 -4.16
CA GLU A 55 5.60 -7.44 -4.52
C GLU A 55 4.54 -8.23 -5.29
N ALA A 56 3.29 -8.22 -4.81
CA ALA A 56 2.18 -8.92 -5.46
C ALA A 56 1.79 -8.30 -6.82
N ALA A 57 2.01 -7.00 -7.00
CA ALA A 57 1.74 -6.27 -8.25
C ALA A 57 2.94 -6.29 -9.22
N GLU A 58 4.06 -6.91 -8.85
CA GLU A 58 5.31 -6.94 -9.63
C GLU A 58 5.86 -5.53 -9.93
N VAL A 59 5.70 -4.61 -8.97
CA VAL A 59 6.18 -3.22 -9.04
C VAL A 59 7.27 -2.99 -7.99
N SER A 60 8.28 -2.18 -8.32
CA SER A 60 9.32 -1.84 -7.34
C SER A 60 8.72 -1.07 -6.15
N ARG A 61 9.23 -1.33 -4.94
CA ARG A 61 8.82 -0.57 -3.73
C ARG A 61 8.96 0.93 -3.90
N ALA A 62 10.06 1.38 -4.52
CA ALA A 62 10.30 2.80 -4.80
C ALA A 62 9.24 3.42 -5.74
N THR A 63 8.70 2.63 -6.67
CA THR A 63 7.59 3.04 -7.54
C THR A 63 6.28 3.08 -6.74
N ALA A 64 6.02 2.08 -5.90
CA ALA A 64 4.82 2.01 -5.07
C ALA A 64 4.66 3.22 -4.15
N TYR A 65 5.72 3.63 -3.44
CA TYR A 65 5.67 4.79 -2.53
C TYR A 65 5.44 6.15 -3.21
N ARG A 66 5.46 6.21 -4.55
CA ARG A 66 5.16 7.44 -5.30
C ARG A 66 3.66 7.60 -5.61
N TYR A 67 2.86 6.56 -5.41
CA TYR A 67 1.44 6.51 -5.75
C TYR A 67 0.56 6.38 -4.51
#